data_AF-A0A3A4ZH01-F1
#
_entry.id   AF-A0A3A4ZH01-F1
#
_cell.length_a   1.000
_cell.length_b   1.000
_cell.length_c   1.000
_cell.angle_alpha   90.00
_cell.angle_beta   90.00
_cell.angle_gamma   90.00
#
_symmetry.space_group_name_H-M   'P 1'
#
loop_
_entity.id
_entity.type
_entity.pdbx_description
1 polymer ?
#
loop_
_entity_poly.entity_id
_entity_poly.type
_entity_poly.pdbx_seq_one_letter_code
_entity_poly.pdbx_strand_id
1 'polypeptide(L)'
;MKRIALVLAVGAALLAIAASRAESRRPYAGLYADAEHWDCDVFISGGFMPFQLYVWWLPGDEGLMATVHRLEIPPNVIVGTLTSNPNCGIAIGCMPPDVCCSLMSCHTDWTWTHRIDCYLTDANPSFIRMTHNPLDPALLAASCSPGYLAEEVVVLNHLAINQACVISTESASWGAIKGLYR
;
A
#
# COMPACT_ATOMS: atom_id res chain seq x y z
N MET A 1 -42.01 -24.40 -31.30
CA MET A 1 -41.87 -23.76 -29.96
C MET A 1 -40.68 -24.28 -29.13
N LYS A 2 -40.32 -25.57 -29.15
CA LYS A 2 -39.18 -26.10 -28.34
C LYS A 2 -37.77 -25.58 -28.70
N ARG A 3 -37.54 -25.09 -29.92
CA ARG A 3 -36.21 -24.60 -30.37
C ARG A 3 -35.87 -23.18 -29.89
N ILE A 4 -36.87 -22.36 -29.53
CA ILE A 4 -36.66 -20.98 -29.07
C ILE A 4 -36.21 -20.95 -27.60
N ALA A 5 -36.70 -21.89 -26.79
CA ALA A 5 -36.32 -22.00 -25.38
C ALA A 5 -34.85 -22.40 -25.15
N LEU A 6 -34.25 -23.18 -26.05
CA LEU A 6 -32.85 -23.63 -25.93
C LEU A 6 -31.85 -22.49 -26.24
N VAL A 7 -32.18 -21.61 -27.19
CA VAL A 7 -31.32 -20.47 -27.57
C VAL A 7 -31.26 -19.42 -26.46
N LEU A 8 -32.38 -19.18 -25.77
CA LEU A 8 -32.46 -18.29 -24.61
C LEU A 8 -31.64 -18.80 -23.40
N ALA A 9 -31.62 -20.11 -23.15
CA ALA A 9 -30.85 -20.70 -22.06
C ALA A 9 -29.33 -20.62 -22.29
N VAL A 10 -28.86 -20.81 -23.53
CA VAL A 10 -27.43 -20.69 -23.88
C VAL A 10 -26.97 -19.23 -23.87
N GLY A 11 -27.83 -18.28 -24.28
CA GLY A 11 -27.54 -16.85 -24.21
C GLY A 11 -27.38 -16.33 -22.78
N ALA A 12 -28.22 -16.77 -21.84
CA ALA A 12 -28.12 -16.39 -20.44
C ALA A 12 -26.85 -16.95 -19.75
N ALA A 13 -26.40 -18.15 -20.13
CA ALA A 13 -25.16 -18.74 -19.62
C ALA A 13 -23.90 -18.00 -20.12
N LEU A 14 -23.90 -17.48 -21.36
CA LEU A 14 -22.79 -16.69 -21.90
C LEU A 14 -22.71 -15.27 -21.31
N LEU A 15 -23.84 -14.67 -20.92
CA LEU A 15 -23.89 -13.38 -20.22
C LEU A 15 -23.40 -13.46 -18.76
N ALA A 16 -23.58 -14.61 -18.10
CA ALA A 16 -23.10 -14.82 -16.73
C ALA A 16 -21.55 -14.96 -16.64
N ILE A 17 -20.89 -15.42 -17.70
CA ILE A 17 -19.42 -15.59 -17.71
C ILE A 17 -18.72 -14.23 -17.85
N ALA A 18 -19.33 -13.26 -18.56
CA ALA A 18 -18.77 -11.92 -18.77
C ALA A 18 -18.79 -11.02 -17.53
N ALA A 19 -19.63 -11.31 -16.54
CA ALA A 19 -19.76 -10.51 -15.32
C ALA A 19 -18.76 -10.88 -14.21
N SER A 20 -17.94 -11.92 -14.42
CA SER A 20 -16.86 -12.31 -13.51
C SER A 20 -15.52 -11.71 -13.90
N ARG A 21 -15.50 -10.41 -14.28
CA ARG A 21 -14.25 -9.65 -14.13
C ARG A 21 -14.01 -9.57 -12.63
N ALA A 22 -13.17 -10.47 -12.12
CA ALA A 22 -12.61 -10.36 -10.79
C ALA A 22 -12.22 -8.90 -10.59
N GLU A 23 -12.77 -8.27 -9.55
CA GLU A 23 -12.39 -6.93 -9.14
C GLU A 23 -10.86 -6.91 -9.07
N SER A 24 -10.21 -6.08 -9.88
CA SER A 24 -8.76 -6.13 -9.98
C SER A 24 -8.17 -5.91 -8.59
N ARG A 25 -7.17 -6.70 -8.23
CA ARG A 25 -6.52 -6.56 -6.94
C ARG A 25 -5.95 -5.15 -6.85
N ARG A 26 -6.44 -4.36 -5.91
CA ARG A 26 -5.90 -3.02 -5.65
C ARG A 26 -4.48 -3.15 -5.09
N PRO A 27 -3.59 -2.20 -5.41
CA PRO A 27 -2.30 -2.14 -4.75
C PRO A 27 -2.47 -1.83 -3.26
N TYR A 28 -1.57 -2.37 -2.45
CA TYR A 28 -1.52 -2.10 -1.03
C TYR A 28 -0.18 -1.49 -0.62
N ALA A 29 -0.20 -0.71 0.46
CA ALA A 29 1.01 -0.19 1.08
C ALA A 29 1.01 -0.39 2.59
N GLY A 30 2.18 -0.59 3.18
CA GLY A 30 2.35 -0.81 4.61
C GLY A 30 3.67 -0.28 5.13
N LEU A 31 3.75 -0.10 6.44
CA LEU A 31 4.92 0.40 7.15
C LEU A 31 5.40 -0.64 8.16
N TYR A 32 6.67 -0.99 8.14
CA TYR A 32 7.22 -2.09 8.93
C TYR A 32 8.54 -1.71 9.59
N ALA A 33 8.87 -2.37 10.70
CA ALA A 33 10.10 -2.14 11.47
C ALA A 33 11.28 -2.97 10.95
N ASP A 34 11.02 -3.94 10.07
CA ASP A 34 11.95 -4.95 9.57
C ASP A 34 11.97 -5.03 8.03
N ALA A 35 12.98 -5.69 7.50
CA ALA A 35 13.18 -5.87 6.06
C ALA A 35 12.37 -7.04 5.50
N GLU A 36 11.69 -7.81 6.35
CA GLU A 36 10.87 -8.96 5.98
C GLU A 36 9.36 -8.66 6.06
N HIS A 37 8.99 -7.41 6.38
CA HIS A 37 7.62 -6.90 6.51
C HIS A 37 6.73 -7.67 7.50
N TRP A 38 7.29 -8.16 8.61
CA TRP A 38 6.53 -8.91 9.63
C TRP A 38 6.18 -8.06 10.86
N ASP A 39 7.04 -7.10 11.20
CA ASP A 39 6.91 -6.31 12.43
C ASP A 39 6.26 -4.96 12.12
N CYS A 40 4.98 -4.81 12.45
CA CYS A 40 4.26 -3.55 12.29
C CYS A 40 4.26 -2.64 13.53
N ASP A 41 4.98 -3.02 14.58
CA ASP A 41 5.13 -2.23 15.79
C ASP A 41 6.58 -2.19 16.30
N VAL A 42 6.84 -1.19 17.15
CA VAL A 42 8.13 -0.97 17.81
C VAL A 42 7.86 -0.66 19.28
N PHE A 43 8.39 -1.50 20.17
CA PHE A 43 8.35 -1.27 21.62
C PHE A 43 9.73 -0.91 22.15
N ILE A 44 9.83 0.20 22.87
CA ILE A 44 11.07 0.68 23.47
C ILE A 44 10.85 1.11 24.92
N SER A 45 11.89 1.00 25.74
CA SER A 45 11.84 1.29 27.17
C SER A 45 12.54 2.60 27.57
N GLY A 46 13.16 3.33 26.64
CA GLY A 46 13.96 4.52 26.94
C GLY A 46 14.08 5.49 25.76
N GLY A 47 14.52 6.71 26.05
CA GLY A 47 14.70 7.75 25.01
C GLY A 47 15.93 7.50 24.12
N PHE A 48 15.85 8.01 22.90
CA PHE A 48 16.85 7.93 21.82
C PHE A 48 17.18 6.53 21.33
N MET A 49 16.19 5.63 21.35
CA MET A 49 16.34 4.29 20.81
C MET A 49 16.20 4.31 19.28
N PRO A 50 17.19 3.76 18.53
CA PRO A 50 17.09 3.67 17.08
C PRO A 50 16.15 2.54 16.67
N PHE A 51 15.45 2.73 15.55
CA PHE A 51 14.70 1.68 14.84
C PHE A 51 14.70 1.99 13.35
N GLN A 52 14.36 1.00 12.53
CA GLN A 52 14.22 1.18 11.09
C GLN A 52 12.74 1.22 10.72
N LEU A 53 12.42 2.02 9.71
CA LEU A 53 11.10 2.08 9.10
C LEU A 53 11.24 1.71 7.63
N TYR A 54 10.54 0.67 7.20
CA TYR A 54 10.45 0.24 5.81
C TYR A 54 9.08 0.57 5.22
N VAL A 55 9.09 1.10 4.00
CA VAL A 55 7.88 1.39 3.23
C VAL A 55 7.70 0.29 2.19
N TRP A 56 6.70 -0.56 2.41
CA TRP A 56 6.42 -1.73 1.57
C TRP A 56 5.18 -1.54 0.72
N TRP A 57 5.22 -2.14 -0.47
CA TRP A 57 4.17 -2.09 -1.47
C TRP A 57 3.88 -3.49 -1.98
N LEU A 58 2.61 -3.85 -2.04
CA LEU A 58 2.11 -5.02 -2.74
C LEU A 58 1.41 -4.52 -4.02
N PRO A 59 1.95 -4.81 -5.21
CA PRO A 59 1.35 -4.41 -6.47
C PRO A 59 -0.07 -4.96 -6.67
N GLY A 60 -0.87 -4.25 -7.46
CA GLY A 60 -2.12 -4.78 -8.01
C GLY A 60 -1.87 -5.76 -9.16
N ASP A 61 -2.94 -6.18 -9.84
CA ASP A 61 -2.85 -7.13 -10.96
C ASP A 61 -2.02 -6.59 -12.13
N GLU A 62 -1.99 -5.27 -12.31
CA GLU A 62 -1.26 -4.57 -13.37
C GLU A 62 0.18 -4.22 -12.97
N GLY A 63 0.65 -4.71 -11.82
CA GLY A 63 1.99 -4.45 -11.30
C GLY A 63 2.19 -3.03 -10.76
N LEU A 64 3.42 -2.73 -10.38
CA LEU A 64 3.83 -1.45 -9.79
C LEU A 64 5.02 -0.87 -10.56
N MET A 65 4.89 0.38 -10.99
CA MET A 65 5.93 1.14 -11.68
C MET A 65 6.39 2.38 -10.90
N ALA A 66 5.49 3.07 -10.21
CA ALA A 66 5.88 4.21 -9.38
C ALA A 66 4.96 4.38 -8.16
N THR A 67 5.50 4.99 -7.11
CA THR A 67 4.77 5.28 -5.88
C THR A 67 5.00 6.73 -5.48
N VAL A 68 3.95 7.40 -5.03
CA VAL A 68 4.04 8.71 -4.35
C VAL A 68 3.26 8.59 -3.06
N HIS A 69 3.89 8.92 -1.93
CA HIS A 69 3.25 8.86 -0.62
C HIS A 69 3.79 9.95 0.28
N ARG A 70 3.06 10.22 1.36
CA ARG A 70 3.48 11.09 2.43
C ARG A 70 3.56 10.31 3.74
N LEU A 71 4.56 10.62 4.55
CA LEU A 71 4.66 10.11 5.92
C LEU A 71 4.33 11.20 6.93
N GLU A 72 3.33 10.95 7.76
CA GLU A 72 3.04 11.76 8.95
C GLU A 72 3.86 11.19 10.12
N ILE A 73 4.92 11.92 10.47
CA ILE A 73 5.83 11.54 11.54
C ILE A 73 5.37 12.22 12.84
N PRO A 74 5.14 11.46 13.94
CA PRO A 74 4.75 12.04 15.21
C PRO A 74 5.93 12.79 15.86
N PRO A 75 5.68 13.76 16.75
CA PRO A 75 6.75 14.59 17.35
C PRO A 75 7.78 13.81 18.17
N ASN A 76 7.45 12.59 18.61
CA ASN A 76 8.35 11.73 19.36
C ASN A 76 9.26 10.85 18.49
N VAL A 77 9.25 11.04 17.17
CA VAL A 77 10.12 10.35 16.22
C VAL A 77 11.01 11.37 15.51
N ILE A 78 12.31 11.18 15.58
CA ILE A 78 13.31 11.89 14.79
C ILE A 78 13.63 11.04 13.56
N VAL A 79 13.44 11.63 12.37
CA VAL A 79 13.83 11.02 11.09
C VAL A 79 15.33 11.22 10.87
N GLY A 80 16.04 10.13 10.65
CA GLY A 80 17.44 10.10 10.28
C GLY A 80 17.62 9.91 8.78
N THR A 81 18.50 8.97 8.40
CA THR A 81 18.85 8.74 6.99
C THR A 81 17.75 8.00 6.26
N LEU A 82 17.37 8.52 5.09
CA LEU A 82 16.50 7.84 4.13
C LEU A 82 17.37 7.15 3.07
N THR A 83 17.16 5.85 2.91
CA THR A 83 17.81 4.98 1.93
C THR A 83 16.76 4.45 0.96
N SER A 84 16.87 4.79 -0.32
CA SER A 84 15.99 4.23 -1.36
C SER A 84 16.42 2.82 -1.75
N ASN A 85 15.45 1.99 -2.16
CA ASN A 85 15.73 0.70 -2.77
C ASN A 85 16.58 0.88 -4.02
N PRO A 86 17.62 0.05 -4.26
CA PRO A 86 18.39 0.10 -5.52
C PRO A 86 17.55 0.00 -6.80
N ASN A 87 16.35 -0.59 -6.72
CA ASN A 87 15.40 -0.67 -7.83
C ASN A 87 14.64 0.65 -8.07
N CYS A 88 14.75 1.65 -7.20
CA CYS A 88 14.24 3.00 -7.44
C CYS A 88 15.20 3.75 -8.37
N GLY A 89 14.81 3.91 -9.64
CA GLY A 89 15.65 4.53 -10.68
C GLY A 89 15.64 6.07 -10.65
N ILE A 90 14.53 6.69 -10.25
CA ILE A 90 14.40 8.16 -10.18
C ILE A 90 13.68 8.52 -8.87
N ALA A 91 14.38 9.25 -8.00
CA ALA A 91 13.85 9.87 -6.79
C ALA A 91 14.00 11.40 -6.87
N ILE A 92 13.63 12.02 -8.01
CA ILE A 92 13.78 13.47 -8.21
C ILE A 92 12.68 14.20 -7.42
N GLY A 93 13.09 14.99 -6.43
CA GLY A 93 12.27 16.06 -5.86
C GLY A 93 11.38 15.68 -4.66
N CYS A 94 11.39 14.44 -4.21
CA CYS A 94 10.57 13.99 -3.09
C CYS A 94 11.45 13.72 -1.86
N MET A 95 11.56 14.70 -0.96
CA MET A 95 12.11 14.50 0.38
C MET A 95 10.96 14.45 1.40
N PRO A 96 11.14 13.73 2.52
CA PRO A 96 10.16 13.73 3.60
C PRO A 96 9.66 15.15 3.92
N PRO A 97 8.32 15.33 4.07
CA PRO A 97 7.35 14.26 4.28
C PRO A 97 6.87 13.56 2.99
N ASP A 98 7.08 14.13 1.81
CA ASP A 98 6.59 13.58 0.54
C ASP A 98 7.69 12.75 -0.14
N VAL A 99 7.45 11.45 -0.32
CA VAL A 99 8.43 10.47 -0.76
C VAL A 99 7.92 9.81 -2.04
N CYS A 100 8.78 9.70 -3.04
CA CYS A 100 8.44 9.04 -4.30
C CYS A 100 9.55 8.11 -4.77
N CYS A 101 9.15 7.06 -5.49
CA CYS A 101 10.06 6.13 -6.13
C CYS A 101 9.47 5.70 -7.47
N SER A 102 10.21 5.93 -8.56
CA SER A 102 9.96 5.27 -9.84
C SER A 102 10.85 4.05 -9.95
N LEU A 103 10.27 2.87 -10.15
CA LEU A 103 10.98 1.61 -10.22
C LEU A 103 11.65 1.44 -11.60
N MET A 104 12.80 0.79 -11.64
CA MET A 104 13.55 0.54 -12.88
C MET A 104 12.88 -0.49 -13.79
N SER A 105 12.02 -1.32 -13.23
CA SER A 105 11.25 -2.36 -13.92
C SER A 105 9.89 -2.53 -13.27
N CYS A 106 8.96 -3.16 -13.97
CA CYS A 106 7.68 -3.53 -13.38
C CYS A 106 7.86 -4.55 -12.26
N HIS A 107 7.26 -4.30 -11.09
CA HIS A 107 7.21 -5.25 -9.97
C HIS A 107 5.81 -5.84 -9.82
N THR A 108 5.72 -7.14 -9.58
CA THR A 108 4.46 -7.89 -9.41
C THR A 108 4.35 -8.61 -8.08
N ASP A 109 5.34 -8.43 -7.20
CA ASP A 109 5.39 -8.99 -5.85
C ASP A 109 5.78 -7.88 -4.87
N TRP A 110 5.70 -8.19 -3.57
CA TRP A 110 6.11 -7.29 -2.50
C TRP A 110 7.47 -6.66 -2.77
N THR A 111 7.51 -5.34 -2.66
CA THR A 111 8.74 -4.56 -2.82
C THR A 111 8.77 -3.41 -1.84
N TRP A 112 9.91 -3.21 -1.18
CA TRP A 112 10.13 -2.01 -0.39
C TRP A 112 10.70 -0.90 -1.28
N THR A 113 10.30 0.34 -1.05
CA THR A 113 10.84 1.49 -1.79
C THR A 113 11.83 2.31 -0.97
N HIS A 114 11.60 2.42 0.34
CA HIS A 114 12.43 3.22 1.23
C HIS A 114 12.66 2.50 2.56
N ARG A 115 13.88 2.65 3.08
CA ARG A 115 14.25 2.40 4.47
C ARG A 115 14.64 3.72 5.11
N ILE A 116 14.07 4.02 6.26
CA ILE A 116 14.30 5.26 7.00
C ILE A 116 14.82 4.88 8.37
N ASP A 117 16.02 5.33 8.71
CA ASP A 117 16.56 5.20 10.05
C ASP A 117 15.87 6.25 10.94
N CYS A 118 15.31 5.82 12.07
CA CYS A 118 14.53 6.68 12.97
C CYS A 118 15.06 6.56 14.41
N TYR A 119 14.80 7.59 15.22
CA TYR A 119 15.08 7.58 16.64
C TYR A 119 13.84 8.02 17.42
N LEU A 120 13.45 7.25 18.43
CA LEU A 120 12.36 7.65 19.33
C LEU A 120 12.88 8.47 20.48
N THR A 121 12.21 9.58 20.82
CA THR A 121 12.65 10.47 21.91
C THR A 121 12.03 10.12 23.26
N ASP A 122 10.89 9.41 23.26
CA ASP A 122 10.16 9.00 24.46
C ASP A 122 9.39 7.68 24.25
N ALA A 123 8.73 7.21 25.32
CA ALA A 123 7.93 5.98 25.32
C ALA A 123 6.44 6.22 25.02
N ASN A 124 6.04 7.42 24.57
CA ASN A 124 4.63 7.73 24.34
C ASN A 124 4.07 6.93 23.15
N PRO A 125 2.86 6.35 23.28
CA PRO A 125 2.20 5.69 22.17
C PRO A 125 1.92 6.65 21.02
N SER A 126 2.31 6.27 19.79
CA SER A 126 2.05 7.06 18.58
C SER A 126 1.99 6.18 17.32
N PHE A 127 1.70 6.78 16.17
CA PHE A 127 1.74 6.09 14.88
C PHE A 127 2.54 6.92 13.89
N ILE A 128 3.40 6.27 13.10
CA ILE A 128 3.86 6.82 11.83
C ILE A 128 2.83 6.43 10.78
N ARG A 129 2.21 7.41 10.13
CA ARG A 129 1.12 7.15 9.17
C ARG A 129 1.59 7.37 7.75
N MET A 130 1.14 6.50 6.86
CA MET A 130 1.20 6.73 5.43
C MET A 130 -0.09 7.41 4.99
N THR A 131 0.04 8.50 4.26
CA THR A 131 -1.07 9.28 3.71
C THR A 131 -0.75 9.73 2.29
N HIS A 132 -1.72 10.36 1.64
CA HIS A 132 -1.58 10.91 0.30
C HIS A 132 -0.85 12.26 0.32
N ASN A 133 -0.30 12.67 -0.82
CA ASN A 133 0.14 14.04 -1.01
C ASN A 133 -1.08 14.98 -0.97
N PRO A 134 -1.04 16.15 -0.29
CA PRO A 134 -2.19 17.06 -0.24
C PRO A 134 -2.73 17.55 -1.60
N LEU A 135 -1.95 17.41 -2.67
CA LEU A 135 -2.36 17.74 -4.03
C LEU A 135 -3.16 16.63 -4.73
N ASP A 136 -3.10 15.41 -4.19
CA ASP A 136 -3.80 14.24 -4.72
C ASP A 136 -5.06 13.96 -3.88
N PRO A 137 -6.14 13.44 -4.49
CA PRO A 137 -7.36 13.12 -3.76
C PRO A 137 -7.27 11.84 -2.90
N ALA A 138 -6.26 10.99 -3.17
CA ALA A 138 -6.06 9.69 -2.52
C ALA A 138 -4.59 9.28 -2.60
N LEU A 139 -4.23 8.18 -1.93
CA LEU A 139 -2.90 7.59 -2.06
C LEU A 139 -2.84 6.84 -3.39
N LEU A 140 -1.92 7.23 -4.27
CA LEU A 140 -1.85 6.72 -5.63
C LEU A 140 -0.52 6.01 -5.90
N ALA A 141 -0.60 4.95 -6.70
CA ALA A 141 0.54 4.27 -7.29
C ALA A 141 0.34 4.13 -8.80
N ALA A 142 1.40 4.24 -9.58
CA ALA A 142 1.35 4.01 -11.02
C ALA A 142 1.54 2.52 -11.30
N SER A 143 0.60 1.93 -12.05
CA SER A 143 0.66 0.56 -12.54
C SER A 143 1.68 0.40 -13.67
N CYS A 144 1.93 -0.84 -14.10
CA CYS A 144 2.75 -1.12 -15.27
C CYS A 144 1.96 -1.15 -16.58
N SER A 145 0.63 -0.93 -16.56
CA SER A 145 -0.17 -0.90 -17.77
C SER A 145 0.32 0.21 -18.72
N PRO A 146 0.07 0.10 -20.04
CA PRO A 146 0.43 1.16 -21.00
C PRO A 146 -0.09 2.52 -20.56
N GLY A 147 0.82 3.50 -20.42
CA GLY A 147 0.50 4.84 -19.94
C GLY A 147 0.64 5.04 -18.43
N TYR A 148 1.04 4.01 -17.68
CA TYR A 148 1.31 4.06 -16.23
C TYR A 148 0.11 4.61 -15.45
N LEU A 149 -1.04 3.97 -15.63
CA LEU A 149 -2.30 4.42 -15.04
C LEU A 149 -2.17 4.44 -13.51
N ALA A 150 -2.62 5.55 -12.90
CA ALA A 150 -2.66 5.68 -11.46
C ALA A 150 -3.80 4.85 -10.87
N GLU A 151 -3.49 4.08 -9.84
CA GLU A 151 -4.39 3.23 -9.09
C GLU A 151 -4.44 3.70 -7.63
N GLU A 152 -5.63 3.64 -7.03
CA GLU A 152 -5.81 3.93 -5.61
C GLU A 152 -5.23 2.81 -4.75
N VAL A 153 -4.43 3.21 -3.77
CA VAL A 153 -3.69 2.30 -2.89
C VAL A 153 -4.42 2.15 -1.57
N VAL A 154 -4.57 0.91 -1.12
CA VAL A 154 -5.11 0.60 0.20
C VAL A 154 -3.98 0.53 1.23
N VAL A 155 -4.03 1.36 2.26
CA VAL A 155 -3.08 1.29 3.37
C VAL A 155 -3.42 0.11 4.27
N LEU A 156 -2.54 -0.90 4.33
CA LEU A 156 -2.70 -2.09 5.16
C LEU A 156 -2.51 -1.77 6.64
N ASN A 157 -1.48 -0.99 6.96
CA ASN A 157 -1.17 -0.65 8.34
C ASN A 157 -0.36 0.65 8.42
N HIS A 158 -0.35 1.19 9.62
CA HIS A 158 0.59 2.21 10.06
C HIS A 158 1.61 1.58 10.99
N LEU A 159 2.81 2.17 11.12
CA LEU A 159 3.79 1.65 12.08
C LEU A 159 3.39 2.15 13.48
N ALA A 160 3.12 1.21 14.39
CA ALA A 160 2.74 1.52 15.75
C ALA A 160 3.97 1.68 16.63
N ILE A 161 3.98 2.73 17.45
CA ILE A 161 5.06 3.03 18.38
C ILE A 161 4.53 2.84 19.80
N ASN A 162 5.18 1.97 20.59
CA ASN A 162 4.85 1.66 21.97
C ASN A 162 3.38 1.26 22.21
N GLN A 163 2.78 0.63 21.20
CA GLN A 163 1.43 0.06 21.24
C GLN A 163 1.31 -1.01 20.17
N ALA A 164 0.33 -1.90 20.32
CA ALA A 164 0.08 -2.94 19.34
C ALA A 164 -0.30 -2.35 17.98
N CYS A 165 0.23 -2.89 16.89
CA CYS A 165 -0.18 -2.49 15.56
C CYS A 165 -1.61 -2.89 15.24
N VAL A 166 -2.27 -2.03 14.46
CA VAL A 166 -3.57 -2.30 13.85
C VAL A 166 -3.33 -2.56 12.39
N ILE A 167 -3.40 -3.83 12.02
CA ILE A 167 -3.51 -4.22 10.62
C ILE A 167 -4.97 -3.95 10.25
N SER A 168 -5.18 -3.20 9.17
CA SER A 168 -6.49 -3.04 8.54
C SER A 168 -6.94 -4.42 8.05
N THR A 169 -7.52 -5.20 8.95
CA THR A 169 -8.18 -6.47 8.64
C THR A 169 -9.53 -6.14 8.02
N GLU A 170 -9.51 -5.47 6.86
CA GLU A 170 -10.57 -5.47 5.87
C GLU A 170 -12.02 -5.58 6.40
N SER A 171 -12.41 -4.71 7.36
CA SER A 171 -13.83 -4.40 7.55
C SER A 171 -14.36 -3.65 6.31
N ALA A 172 -13.46 -2.98 5.58
CA ALA A 172 -13.72 -2.37 4.28
C ALA A 172 -13.87 -3.40 3.13
N SER A 173 -13.16 -4.54 3.11
CA SER A 173 -13.36 -5.53 2.03
C SER A 173 -14.48 -6.52 2.30
N TRP A 174 -14.73 -6.87 3.57
CA TRP A 174 -15.97 -7.61 3.89
C TRP A 174 -17.20 -6.79 3.53
N GLY A 175 -17.12 -5.46 3.56
CA GLY A 175 -18.13 -4.54 3.02
C GLY A 175 -18.30 -4.66 1.51
N ALA A 176 -17.20 -4.68 0.74
CA ALA A 176 -17.21 -4.91 -0.71
C ALA A 176 -17.74 -6.31 -1.09
N ILE A 177 -17.31 -7.36 -0.38
CA ILE A 177 -17.79 -8.74 -0.54
C ILE A 177 -19.29 -8.84 -0.22
N LYS A 178 -19.77 -8.19 0.85
CA LYS A 178 -21.22 -8.15 1.17
C LYS A 178 -22.03 -7.35 0.14
N GLY A 179 -21.42 -6.38 -0.53
CA GLY A 179 -22.01 -5.67 -1.66
C GLY A 179 -22.27 -6.55 -2.88
N LEU A 180 -21.50 -7.63 -3.06
CA LEU A 180 -21.68 -8.62 -4.14
C LEU A 180 -22.80 -9.64 -3.87
N TYR A 181 -23.28 -9.75 -2.62
CA TYR A 181 -24.36 -10.66 -2.23
C TYR A 181 -25.69 -9.94 -1.91
N ARG A 182 -25.83 -8.66 -2.31
CA ARG A 182 -27.09 -7.91 -2.23
C ARG A 182 -27.68 -7.66 -3.60
#